data_AF-A0A6M1T7G3-F1
#
_entry.id   AF-A0A6M1T7G3-F1
#
_cell.length_a   1.000
_cell.length_b   1.000
_cell.length_c   1.000
_cell.angle_alpha   90.00
_cell.angle_beta   90.00
_cell.angle_gamma   90.00
#
_symmetry.space_group_name_H-M   'P 1'
#
loop_
_entity.id
_entity.type
_entity.pdbx_description
1 polymer ?
#
loop_
_entity_poly.entity_id
_entity_poly.type
_entity_poly.pdbx_seq_one_letter_code
_entity_poly.pdbx_strand_id
1 'polypeptide(L)'
;MKNRFKLKLSDILVTTVVALVFGVIYKLWGPLYYAIKPLGMHLEQLIYGMWFIAATVAFLLIRKPGVGLLAEIAAASGEFFMGSEWGLAVLLSGVAQGLAAELVFAAVGYRKYSVSVAVAAAAAATVGSLLLDSLQGYIGDLALWNLSLLIVFRLTGAVIIAGWMAHWLVSALEDTGVAELVRPVGTATVDPD
;
A
#
# COMPACT_ATOMS: atom_id res chain seq x y z
N MET A 1 -1.34 -15.04 27.86
CA MET A 1 -0.90 -14.44 26.59
C MET A 1 -1.89 -14.74 25.44
N LYS A 2 -3.20 -14.47 25.61
CA LYS A 2 -4.24 -14.89 24.65
C LYS A 2 -4.53 -13.80 23.60
N ASN A 3 -4.46 -14.17 22.32
CA ASN A 3 -5.02 -13.49 21.13
C ASN A 3 -4.42 -12.17 20.61
N ARG A 4 -3.09 -12.06 20.46
CA ARG A 4 -2.51 -10.96 19.64
C ARG A 4 -2.70 -11.13 18.12
N PHE A 5 -2.96 -12.36 17.65
CA PHE A 5 -3.13 -12.67 16.22
C PHE A 5 -4.60 -12.69 15.74
N LYS A 6 -5.57 -12.54 16.65
CA LYS A 6 -6.99 -12.61 16.28
C LYS A 6 -7.52 -11.21 15.94
N LEU A 7 -7.94 -11.01 14.69
CA LEU A 7 -8.68 -9.83 14.28
C LEU A 7 -10.03 -9.78 15.00
N LYS A 8 -10.31 -8.64 15.64
CA LYS A 8 -11.63 -8.31 16.17
C LYS A 8 -12.46 -7.64 15.08
N LEU A 9 -13.78 -7.66 15.25
CA LEU A 9 -14.69 -6.96 14.34
C LEU A 9 -14.34 -5.46 14.23
N SER A 10 -13.97 -4.82 15.35
CA SER A 10 -13.52 -3.42 15.36
C SER A 10 -12.30 -3.18 14.46
N ASP A 11 -11.34 -4.10 14.46
CA ASP A 11 -10.12 -3.97 13.65
C ASP A 11 -10.48 -4.04 12.16
N ILE A 12 -11.36 -4.98 11.80
CA ILE A 12 -11.82 -5.15 10.42
C ILE A 12 -12.57 -3.90 9.97
N LEU A 13 -13.53 -3.41 10.77
CA LEU A 13 -14.30 -2.21 10.45
C LEU A 13 -13.41 -0.99 10.25
N VAL A 14 -12.46 -0.77 11.16
CA VAL A 14 -11.46 0.30 11.04
C VAL A 14 -10.65 0.17 9.76
N THR A 15 -10.13 -1.04 9.48
CA THR A 15 -9.37 -1.33 8.26
C THR A 15 -10.20 -0.98 7.03
N THR A 16 -11.47 -1.38 7.00
CA THR A 16 -12.38 -1.12 5.90
C THR A 16 -12.65 0.37 5.73
N VAL A 17 -12.85 1.13 6.80
CA VAL A 17 -13.05 2.60 6.70
C VAL A 17 -11.81 3.29 6.15
N VAL A 18 -10.62 2.93 6.65
CA VAL A 18 -9.34 3.44 6.13
C VAL A 18 -9.18 3.09 4.65
N ALA A 19 -9.46 1.84 4.29
CA ALA A 19 -9.39 1.36 2.91
C ALA A 19 -10.39 2.05 1.98
N LEU A 20 -11.59 2.39 2.45
CA LEU A 20 -12.57 3.15 1.66
C LEU A 20 -12.04 4.55 1.33
N VAL A 21 -11.43 5.24 2.30
CA VAL A 21 -10.79 6.54 2.05
C VAL A 21 -9.69 6.41 1.00
N PHE A 22 -8.82 5.40 1.13
CA PHE A 22 -7.76 5.18 0.14
C PHE A 22 -8.30 4.69 -1.21
N GLY A 23 -9.39 3.93 -1.27
CA GLY A 23 -10.03 3.53 -2.53
C GLY A 23 -10.54 4.74 -3.33
N VAL A 24 -11.08 5.76 -2.65
CA VAL A 24 -11.41 7.04 -3.28
C VAL A 24 -10.15 7.74 -3.78
N ILE A 25 -9.08 7.79 -2.96
CA ILE A 25 -7.80 8.38 -3.35
C ILE A 25 -7.24 7.67 -4.59
N TYR A 26 -7.23 6.34 -4.62
CA TYR A 26 -6.72 5.54 -5.75
C TYR A 26 -7.47 5.88 -7.03
N LYS A 27 -8.80 5.99 -6.95
CA LYS A 27 -9.62 6.36 -8.10
C LYS A 27 -9.31 7.76 -8.60
N LEU A 28 -9.13 8.72 -7.70
CA LEU A 28 -8.74 10.09 -8.04
C LEU A 28 -7.28 10.20 -8.52
N TRP A 29 -6.44 9.22 -8.16
CA TRP A 29 -5.04 9.14 -8.58
C TRP A 29 -4.88 8.69 -10.04
N GLY A 30 -5.83 7.90 -10.55
CA GLY A 30 -5.85 7.43 -11.95
C GLY A 30 -5.70 8.56 -12.97
N PRO A 31 -6.55 9.62 -12.95
CA PRO A 31 -6.41 10.77 -13.84
C PRO A 31 -5.05 11.46 -13.76
N LEU A 32 -4.46 11.60 -12.56
CA LEU A 32 -3.14 12.19 -12.38
C LEU A 32 -2.05 11.35 -13.04
N TYR A 33 -2.13 10.02 -12.89
CA TYR A 33 -1.23 9.09 -13.57
C TYR A 33 -1.31 9.18 -15.08
N TYR A 34 -2.51 9.24 -15.65
CA TYR A 34 -2.68 9.42 -17.09
C TYR A 34 -2.28 10.82 -17.59
N ALA A 35 -2.30 11.85 -16.73
CA ALA A 35 -1.82 13.17 -17.08
C ALA A 35 -0.28 13.24 -17.16
N ILE A 36 0.44 12.44 -16.38
CA ILE A 36 1.91 12.38 -16.38
C ILE A 36 2.43 11.46 -17.49
N LYS A 37 1.72 10.38 -17.80
CA LYS A 37 2.12 9.37 -18.80
C LYS A 37 2.61 9.94 -20.15
N PRO A 38 2.03 11.01 -20.73
CA PRO A 38 2.48 11.59 -22.00
C PRO A 38 3.86 12.26 -21.95
N LEU A 39 4.37 12.60 -20.75
CA LEU A 39 5.71 13.17 -20.58
C LEU A 39 6.83 12.17 -20.92
N GLY A 40 6.50 10.88 -20.99
CA GLY A 40 7.42 9.81 -21.36
C GLY A 40 8.37 9.39 -20.23
N MET A 41 9.34 8.52 -20.56
CA MET A 41 10.36 7.98 -19.64
C MET A 41 9.81 7.26 -18.40
N HIS A 42 8.55 6.82 -18.40
CA HIS A 42 7.90 6.18 -17.25
C HIS A 42 7.81 7.08 -16.01
N LEU A 43 7.79 8.41 -16.16
CA LEU A 43 7.72 9.35 -15.03
C LEU A 43 6.47 9.13 -14.16
N GLU A 44 5.38 8.65 -14.75
CA GLU A 44 4.15 8.30 -14.03
C GLU A 44 4.37 7.18 -12.99
N GLN A 45 5.42 6.38 -13.15
CA GLN A 45 5.77 5.33 -12.18
C GLN A 45 6.26 5.92 -10.84
N LEU A 46 6.78 7.15 -10.82
CA LEU A 46 7.20 7.82 -9.59
C LEU A 46 6.02 8.12 -8.65
N ILE A 47 4.80 8.21 -9.18
CA ILE A 47 3.59 8.41 -8.35
C ILE A 47 2.80 7.12 -8.13
N TYR A 48 3.26 5.99 -8.71
CA TYR A 48 2.58 4.70 -8.61
C TYR A 48 2.54 4.15 -7.19
N GLY A 49 3.47 4.59 -6.34
CA GLY A 49 3.50 4.23 -4.93
C GLY A 49 2.21 4.54 -4.16
N MET A 50 1.35 5.44 -4.67
CA MET A 50 0.06 5.73 -4.02
C MET A 50 -0.83 4.49 -3.92
N TRP A 51 -0.81 3.61 -4.93
CA TRP A 51 -1.62 2.38 -4.92
C TRP A 51 -1.13 1.32 -3.93
N PHE A 52 -0.07 1.57 -3.14
CA PHE A 52 0.41 0.64 -2.12
C PHE A 52 0.24 1.20 -0.69
N ILE A 53 -0.19 2.46 -0.56
CA ILE A 53 -0.14 3.18 0.71
C ILE A 53 -1.15 2.63 1.72
N ALA A 54 -2.29 2.09 1.25
CA ALA A 54 -3.36 1.61 2.10
C ALA A 54 -2.88 0.46 3.01
N ALA A 55 -2.15 -0.51 2.44
CA ALA A 55 -1.55 -1.61 3.19
C ALA A 55 -0.63 -1.10 4.32
N THR A 56 0.30 -0.19 4.00
CA THR A 56 1.25 0.34 4.99
C THR A 56 0.55 1.12 6.09
N VAL A 57 -0.35 2.05 5.73
CA VAL A 57 -1.06 2.89 6.70
C VAL A 57 -1.92 2.05 7.62
N ALA A 58 -2.69 1.09 7.09
CA ALA A 58 -3.53 0.23 7.88
C ALA A 58 -2.70 -0.66 8.84
N PHE A 59 -1.58 -1.20 8.37
CA PHE A 59 -0.67 -1.96 9.23
C PHE A 59 -0.08 -1.12 10.36
N LEU A 60 0.44 0.08 10.07
CA LEU A 60 1.02 0.97 11.09
C LEU A 60 -0.03 1.46 12.11
N LEU A 61 -1.30 1.58 11.70
CA LEU A 61 -2.40 1.93 12.60
C LEU A 61 -2.81 0.76 13.50
N ILE A 62 -3.10 -0.43 12.95
CA ILE A 62 -3.76 -1.53 13.68
C ILE A 62 -2.79 -2.58 14.19
N ARG A 63 -1.69 -2.82 13.48
CA ARG A 63 -0.54 -3.64 13.90
C ARG A 63 -0.89 -5.11 14.18
N LYS A 64 -1.75 -5.66 13.33
CA LYS A 64 -2.23 -7.04 13.41
C LYS A 64 -2.02 -7.77 12.09
N PRO A 65 -1.88 -9.11 12.14
CA PRO A 65 -1.78 -9.91 10.93
C PRO A 65 -3.02 -9.78 10.05
N GLY A 66 -2.79 -9.73 8.74
CA GLY A 66 -3.78 -9.67 7.68
C GLY A 66 -4.34 -8.28 7.41
N VAL A 67 -4.00 -7.26 8.21
CA VAL A 67 -4.57 -5.92 8.04
C VAL A 67 -4.09 -5.27 6.76
N GLY A 68 -2.81 -5.41 6.41
CA GLY A 68 -2.26 -4.80 5.20
C GLY A 68 -2.93 -5.37 3.95
N LEU A 69 -3.02 -6.70 3.88
CA LEU A 69 -3.72 -7.39 2.80
C LEU A 69 -5.21 -7.00 2.72
N LEU A 70 -5.92 -6.97 3.85
CA LEU A 70 -7.33 -6.59 3.90
C LEU A 70 -7.55 -5.16 3.44
N ALA A 71 -6.69 -4.24 3.86
CA ALA A 71 -6.77 -2.83 3.47
C ALA A 71 -6.59 -2.65 1.97
N GLU A 72 -5.59 -3.32 1.39
CA GLU A 72 -5.28 -3.19 -0.03
C GLU A 72 -6.39 -3.77 -0.91
N ILE A 73 -6.92 -4.95 -0.55
CA ILE A 73 -8.04 -5.57 -1.27
C ILE A 73 -9.29 -4.69 -1.16
N ALA A 74 -9.59 -4.15 0.02
CA ALA A 74 -10.74 -3.29 0.22
C ALA A 74 -10.60 -1.96 -0.53
N ALA A 75 -9.40 -1.37 -0.56
CA ALA A 75 -9.12 -0.13 -1.29
C ALA A 75 -9.25 -0.36 -2.82
N ALA A 76 -8.63 -1.42 -3.34
CA ALA A 76 -8.77 -1.82 -4.74
C ALA A 76 -10.23 -2.13 -5.12
N SER A 77 -11.02 -2.72 -4.20
CA SER A 77 -12.45 -2.93 -4.41
C SER A 77 -13.23 -1.62 -4.46
N GLY A 78 -12.88 -0.66 -3.60
CA GLY A 78 -13.43 0.70 -3.66
C GLY A 78 -13.14 1.36 -5.02
N GLU A 79 -11.88 1.31 -5.46
CA GLU A 79 -11.48 1.83 -6.78
C GLU A 79 -12.26 1.17 -7.92
N PHE A 80 -12.40 -0.16 -7.88
CA PHE A 80 -13.14 -0.94 -8.86
C PHE A 80 -14.60 -0.50 -8.95
N PHE A 81 -15.31 -0.40 -7.81
CA PHE A 81 -16.72 -0.01 -7.78
C PHE A 81 -16.95 1.44 -8.22
N MET A 82 -15.96 2.31 -8.07
CA MET A 82 -16.01 3.69 -8.57
C MET A 82 -15.65 3.81 -10.07
N GLY A 83 -15.51 2.68 -10.77
CA GLY A 83 -15.25 2.64 -12.21
C GLY A 83 -13.77 2.82 -12.55
N SER A 84 -12.91 1.97 -11.98
CA SER A 84 -11.47 1.93 -12.33
C SER A 84 -11.25 1.70 -13.82
N GLU A 85 -10.32 2.45 -14.40
CA GLU A 85 -9.87 2.34 -15.79
C GLU A 85 -9.24 0.98 -16.09
N TRP A 86 -8.73 0.30 -15.06
CA TRP A 86 -8.07 -1.00 -15.15
C TRP A 86 -9.04 -2.18 -14.95
N GLY A 87 -10.32 -1.91 -14.67
CA GLY A 87 -11.35 -2.93 -14.49
C GLY A 87 -10.94 -3.99 -13.47
N LEU A 88 -11.14 -5.27 -13.78
CA LEU A 88 -10.86 -6.38 -12.87
C LEU A 88 -9.37 -6.53 -12.50
N ALA A 89 -8.46 -5.97 -13.30
CA ALA A 89 -7.03 -6.05 -13.05
C ALA A 89 -6.62 -5.33 -11.76
N VAL A 90 -7.37 -4.30 -11.33
CA VAL A 90 -7.12 -3.60 -10.06
C VAL A 90 -7.30 -4.51 -8.85
N LEU A 91 -8.29 -5.42 -8.89
CA LEU A 91 -8.55 -6.35 -7.80
C LEU A 91 -7.44 -7.39 -7.67
N LEU A 92 -6.98 -7.93 -8.81
CA LEU A 92 -5.83 -8.84 -8.84
C LEU A 92 -4.56 -8.14 -8.33
N SER A 93 -4.38 -6.89 -8.74
CA SER A 93 -3.28 -6.02 -8.28
C SER A 93 -3.29 -5.80 -6.79
N GLY A 94 -4.43 -5.43 -6.21
CA GLY A 94 -4.58 -5.24 -4.77
C GLY A 94 -4.27 -6.51 -3.97
N VAL A 95 -4.67 -7.69 -4.47
CA VAL A 95 -4.32 -8.97 -3.82
C VAL A 95 -2.81 -9.21 -3.84
N ALA A 96 -2.16 -9.09 -5.00
CA ALA A 96 -0.72 -9.39 -5.11
C ALA A 96 0.15 -8.38 -4.34
N GLN A 97 -0.19 -7.09 -4.43
CA GLN A 97 0.52 -6.00 -3.76
C GLN A 97 0.33 -6.08 -2.25
N GLY A 98 -0.93 -6.24 -1.80
CA GLY A 98 -1.27 -6.42 -0.40
C GLY A 98 -0.60 -7.66 0.20
N LEU A 99 -0.56 -8.77 -0.54
CA LEU A 99 0.10 -9.99 -0.08
C LEU A 99 1.61 -9.79 0.05
N ALA A 100 2.23 -9.13 -0.93
CA ALA A 100 3.67 -8.87 -0.89
C ALA A 100 4.06 -7.94 0.28
N ALA A 101 3.27 -6.89 0.55
CA ALA A 101 3.45 -6.04 1.73
C ALA A 101 3.24 -6.83 3.04
N GLU A 102 2.18 -7.64 3.11
CA GLU A 102 1.86 -8.46 4.29
C GLU A 102 2.97 -9.46 4.62
N LEU A 103 3.64 -10.04 3.62
CA LEU A 103 4.77 -10.92 3.83
C LEU A 103 5.95 -10.22 4.54
N VAL A 104 6.17 -8.93 4.28
CA VAL A 104 7.19 -8.14 4.99
C VAL A 104 6.78 -7.92 6.45
N PHE A 105 5.51 -7.57 6.69
CA PHE A 105 4.98 -7.41 8.05
C PHE A 105 5.06 -8.72 8.84
N ALA A 106 4.77 -9.84 8.18
CA ALA A 106 4.91 -11.18 8.73
C ALA A 106 6.37 -11.53 9.05
N ALA A 107 7.32 -11.15 8.18
CA ALA A 107 8.75 -11.41 8.39
C ALA A 107 9.31 -10.70 9.63
N VAL A 108 8.81 -9.51 9.97
CA VAL A 108 9.13 -8.81 11.23
C VAL A 108 8.24 -9.23 12.40
N GLY A 109 7.42 -10.26 12.22
CA GLY A 109 6.53 -10.83 13.22
C GLY A 109 5.44 -9.89 13.72
N TYR A 110 5.10 -8.84 12.96
CA TYR A 110 4.17 -7.78 13.33
C TYR A 110 4.58 -6.99 14.58
N ARG A 111 5.88 -6.91 14.89
CA ARG A 111 6.41 -6.29 16.12
C ARG A 111 7.20 -4.99 15.90
N LYS A 112 7.55 -4.66 14.66
CA LYS A 112 8.32 -3.47 14.30
C LYS A 112 7.47 -2.55 13.45
N TYR A 113 7.50 -1.24 13.75
CA TYR A 113 6.62 -0.25 13.12
C TYR A 113 7.38 0.96 12.58
N SER A 114 8.68 0.83 12.34
CA SER A 114 9.55 1.91 11.84
C SER A 114 9.40 2.19 10.35
N VAL A 115 9.95 3.33 9.90
CA VAL A 115 10.02 3.70 8.48
C VAL A 115 10.67 2.60 7.65
N SER A 116 11.70 1.91 8.18
CA SER A 116 12.39 0.84 7.46
C SER A 116 11.45 -0.32 7.07
N VAL A 117 10.47 -0.66 7.93
CA VAL A 117 9.50 -1.72 7.65
C VAL A 117 8.49 -1.24 6.61
N ALA A 118 8.03 0.00 6.72
CA ALA A 118 7.16 0.63 5.73
C ALA A 118 7.81 0.67 4.33
N VAL A 119 9.07 1.07 4.26
CA VAL A 119 9.88 1.10 3.03
C VAL A 119 10.05 -0.30 2.44
N ALA A 120 10.39 -1.30 3.28
CA ALA A 120 10.53 -2.67 2.84
C ALA A 120 9.20 -3.24 2.30
N ALA A 121 8.08 -2.92 2.95
CA ALA A 121 6.76 -3.34 2.51
C ALA A 121 6.36 -2.70 1.18
N ALA A 122 6.64 -1.40 0.99
CA ALA A 122 6.43 -0.71 -0.28
C ALA A 122 7.30 -1.29 -1.42
N ALA A 123 8.55 -1.64 -1.12
CA ALA A 123 9.43 -2.33 -2.08
C ALA A 123 8.88 -3.72 -2.45
N ALA A 124 8.38 -4.48 -1.48
CA ALA A 124 7.76 -5.78 -1.75
C ALA A 124 6.47 -5.64 -2.57
N ALA A 125 5.60 -4.67 -2.24
CA ALA A 125 4.41 -4.35 -3.03
C ALA A 125 4.76 -3.98 -4.49
N THR A 126 5.88 -3.27 -4.69
CA THR A 126 6.42 -2.99 -6.03
C THR A 126 6.73 -4.29 -6.78
N VAL A 127 7.43 -5.24 -6.15
CA VAL A 127 7.69 -6.56 -6.74
C VAL A 127 6.38 -7.28 -7.06
N GLY A 128 5.40 -7.28 -6.15
CA GLY A 128 4.08 -7.85 -6.38
C GLY A 128 3.38 -7.24 -7.60
N SER A 129 3.46 -5.92 -7.77
CA SER A 129 2.90 -5.22 -8.94
C SER A 129 3.62 -5.61 -10.24
N LEU A 130 4.96 -5.66 -10.24
CA LEU A 130 5.75 -5.97 -11.42
C LEU A 130 5.57 -7.42 -11.88
N LEU A 131 5.38 -8.34 -10.94
CA LEU A 131 5.05 -9.74 -11.25
C LEU A 131 3.74 -9.84 -12.02
N LEU A 132 2.69 -9.11 -11.59
CA LEU A 132 1.43 -9.09 -12.32
C LEU A 132 1.55 -8.43 -13.69
N ASP A 133 2.24 -7.31 -13.79
CA ASP A 133 2.45 -6.63 -15.07
C ASP A 133 3.24 -7.52 -16.05
N SER A 134 4.15 -8.36 -15.54
CA SER A 134 4.87 -9.36 -16.33
C SER A 134 3.93 -10.45 -16.85
N LEU A 135 2.99 -10.91 -16.02
CA LEU A 135 1.99 -11.91 -16.40
C LEU A 135 0.96 -11.36 -17.41
N GLN A 136 0.69 -10.06 -17.38
CA GLN A 136 -0.15 -9.38 -18.36
C GLN A 136 0.57 -9.18 -19.71
N GLY A 137 1.86 -9.50 -19.80
CA GLY A 137 2.64 -9.49 -21.03
C GLY A 137 3.15 -8.13 -21.47
N TYR A 138 2.76 -7.03 -20.81
CA TYR A 138 3.18 -5.69 -21.20
C TYR A 138 4.68 -5.45 -20.99
N ILE A 139 5.25 -6.03 -19.94
CA ILE A 139 6.63 -5.73 -19.52
C ILE A 139 7.69 -6.58 -20.24
N GLY A 140 7.32 -7.77 -20.72
CA GLY A 140 8.26 -8.73 -21.31
C GLY A 140 8.89 -8.28 -22.63
N ASP A 141 8.22 -7.40 -23.37
CA ASP A 141 8.66 -6.92 -24.69
C ASP A 141 9.53 -5.64 -24.61
N LEU A 142 9.74 -5.09 -23.42
CA LEU A 142 10.55 -3.88 -23.24
C LEU A 142 12.04 -4.16 -23.35
N ALA A 143 12.75 -3.25 -24.04
CA ALA A 143 14.21 -3.21 -23.99
C ALA A 143 14.71 -3.07 -22.55
N LEU A 144 15.83 -3.72 -22.21
CA LEU A 144 16.37 -3.77 -20.85
C LEU A 144 16.55 -2.40 -20.18
N TRP A 145 17.00 -1.39 -20.93
CA TRP A 145 17.17 -0.03 -20.39
C TRP A 145 15.82 0.59 -19.98
N ASN A 146 14.76 0.35 -20.77
CA ASN A 146 13.44 0.91 -20.56
C ASN A 146 12.72 0.20 -19.42
N LEU A 147 12.89 -1.12 -19.33
CA LEU A 147 12.46 -1.94 -18.20
C LEU A 147 13.13 -1.47 -16.89
N SER A 148 14.45 -1.23 -16.93
CA SER A 148 15.19 -0.78 -15.75
C SER A 148 14.69 0.57 -15.24
N LEU A 149 14.39 1.52 -16.14
CA LEU A 149 13.81 2.81 -15.77
C LEU A 149 12.44 2.65 -15.10
N LEU A 150 11.55 1.85 -15.68
CA LEU A 150 10.23 1.58 -15.11
C LEU A 150 10.35 1.04 -13.68
N ILE A 151 11.22 0.04 -13.46
CA ILE A 151 11.43 -0.58 -12.15
C ILE A 151 11.98 0.44 -11.15
N VAL A 152 13.03 1.18 -11.52
CA VAL A 152 13.69 2.16 -10.63
C VAL A 152 12.72 3.28 -10.26
N PHE A 153 11.96 3.81 -11.21
CA PHE A 153 11.00 4.88 -10.94
C PHE A 153 9.84 4.40 -10.09
N ARG A 154 9.28 3.22 -10.38
CA ARG A 154 8.23 2.64 -9.55
C ARG A 154 8.70 2.38 -8.13
N LEU A 155 9.86 1.77 -7.97
CA LEU A 155 10.44 1.48 -6.66
C LEU A 155 10.70 2.77 -5.88
N THR A 156 11.29 3.79 -6.52
CA THR A 156 11.56 5.08 -5.88
C THR A 156 10.26 5.75 -5.43
N GLY A 157 9.24 5.77 -6.30
CA GLY A 157 7.92 6.29 -5.97
C GLY A 157 7.24 5.55 -4.81
N ALA A 158 7.29 4.22 -4.83
CA ALA A 158 6.77 3.38 -3.76
C ALA A 158 7.43 3.65 -2.41
N VAL A 159 8.77 3.68 -2.38
CA VAL A 159 9.54 3.94 -1.15
C VAL A 159 9.21 5.31 -0.57
N ILE A 160 9.08 6.34 -1.41
CA ILE A 160 8.75 7.69 -0.95
C ILE A 160 7.30 7.78 -0.46
N ILE A 161 6.34 7.29 -1.25
CA ILE A 161 4.91 7.50 -1.00
C ILE A 161 4.37 6.46 0.00
N ALA A 162 4.49 5.17 -0.30
CA ALA A 162 3.97 4.10 0.54
C ALA A 162 4.92 3.68 1.67
N GLY A 163 6.17 4.13 1.66
CA GLY A 163 7.12 3.95 2.75
C GLY A 163 7.18 5.17 3.67
N TRP A 164 7.92 6.19 3.25
CA TRP A 164 8.19 7.39 4.07
C TRP A 164 6.94 8.21 4.37
N MET A 165 6.20 8.62 3.34
CA MET A 165 5.02 9.47 3.51
C MET A 165 3.92 8.73 4.29
N ALA A 166 3.73 7.43 4.06
CA ALA A 166 2.82 6.60 4.84
C ALA A 166 3.16 6.61 6.35
N HIS A 167 4.43 6.44 6.68
CA HIS A 167 4.89 6.46 8.07
C HIS A 167 4.70 7.84 8.71
N TRP A 168 5.07 8.89 7.99
CA TRP A 168 4.90 10.27 8.46
C TRP A 168 3.42 10.64 8.64
N LEU A 169 2.56 10.22 7.71
CA LEU A 169 1.11 10.39 7.82
C LEU A 169 0.57 9.73 9.09
N VAL A 170 0.96 8.49 9.38
CA VAL A 170 0.51 7.80 10.59
C VAL A 170 1.08 8.46 11.85
N SER A 171 2.33 8.91 11.82
CA SER A 171 2.94 9.63 12.94
C SER A 171 2.18 10.94 13.24
N ALA A 172 1.86 11.73 12.21
CA ALA A 172 1.04 12.93 12.36
C ALA A 172 -0.38 12.63 12.87
N LEU A 173 -0.98 11.51 12.45
CA LEU A 173 -2.27 11.06 12.98
C LEU A 173 -2.20 10.65 14.46
N GLU A 174 -1.05 10.14 14.93
CA GLU A 174 -0.81 9.90 16.36
C GLU A 174 -0.71 11.21 17.13
N ASP A 175 0.03 12.19 16.62
CA ASP A 175 0.22 13.49 17.27
C ASP A 175 -1.10 14.26 17.45
N THR A 176 -2.06 14.07 16.54
CA THR A 176 -3.40 14.67 16.63
C THR A 176 -4.34 13.93 17.59
N GLY A 177 -3.95 12.77 18.12
CA GLY A 177 -4.80 11.92 18.98
C GLY A 177 -5.92 11.17 18.24
N VAL A 178 -6.14 11.44 16.95
CA VAL A 178 -7.18 10.77 16.14
C VAL A 178 -6.87 9.28 15.98
N ALA A 179 -5.59 8.91 15.90
CA ALA A 179 -5.20 7.50 15.83
C ALA A 179 -5.64 6.68 17.06
N GLU A 180 -5.79 7.29 18.23
CA GLU A 180 -6.25 6.59 19.44
C GLU A 180 -7.71 6.14 19.36
N LEU A 181 -8.56 6.92 18.68
CA LEU A 181 -9.99 6.60 18.47
C LEU A 181 -10.17 5.36 17.59
N VAL A 182 -9.20 5.13 16.72
CA VAL A 182 -9.24 4.12 15.66
C VAL A 182 -8.46 2.87 16.07
N ARG A 183 -7.59 2.99 17.08
CA ARG A 183 -6.71 1.91 17.52
C ARG A 183 -7.38 0.88 18.42
N PRO A 184 -6.98 -0.40 18.32
CA PRO A 184 -7.31 -1.37 19.34
C PRO A 184 -6.62 -0.98 20.66
N VAL A 185 -7.39 -0.96 21.75
CA VAL A 185 -6.90 -0.67 23.10
C VAL A 185 -5.64 -1.49 23.43
N GLY A 186 -4.55 -0.80 23.79
CA GLY A 186 -3.26 -1.40 24.17
C GLY A 186 -2.25 -1.63 23.04
N THR A 187 -2.39 -0.93 21.92
CA THR A 187 -1.37 -0.89 20.84
C THR A 187 -0.30 0.16 21.14
N ALA A 188 0.97 -0.14 20.82
CA ALA A 188 2.09 0.80 20.99
C ALA A 188 1.96 2.00 20.02
N THR A 189 2.76 3.06 20.21
CA THR A 189 2.94 4.17 19.25
C THR A 189 3.95 3.78 18.18
N VAL A 190 3.98 4.51 17.06
CA VAL A 190 4.95 4.27 15.99
C VAL A 190 6.36 4.50 16.57
N ASP A 191 7.34 3.73 16.10
CA ASP A 191 8.70 3.84 16.60
C ASP A 191 9.24 5.24 16.19
N PRO A 192 9.68 6.09 17.14
CA PRO A 192 10.32 7.34 16.80
C PRO A 192 11.69 7.01 16.21
N ASP A 193 11.82 7.17 14.89
CA ASP A 193 13.08 7.01 14.17
C ASP A 193 14.06 8.18 14.44
#